data_AF-A0A838RK58-F1
#
_entry.id   AF-A0A838RK58-F1
#
_cell.length_a   1.000
_cell.length_b   1.000
_cell.length_c   1.000
_cell.angle_alpha   90.00
_cell.angle_beta   90.00
_cell.angle_gamma   90.00
#
_symmetry.space_group_name_H-M   'P 1'
#
loop_
_entity.id
_entity.type
_entity.pdbx_description
1 polymer ?
#
loop_
_entity_poly.entity_id
_entity_poly.type
_entity_poly.pdbx_seq_one_letter_code
_entity_poly.pdbx_strand_id
1 'polypeptide(L)'
;MIPEAHLALWEQLDAFELDEPEVRFAFSDRLARENGWSPPYTRRVIQEYKRFLFLAVVAGHPVTPSVEVNQAWHLHLTYTRSYWERLCGQLLQHPLHHEPTRGGNAEQGKFNDWYARTLSSYENFFDTPPPTDIWLPPALRFSPKGRVRQVSEQTHWVIPKPAWPWRRLLIIVLPLALLLVACVTWEENSWSWTIAATMGGLFVFFLAYEIAVRWWRRTSGRGKDRQHGDTGGCGSSCGSSDGGSDGGDGCSSCSGCGGCGGCGG
;
A
#
# COMPACT_ATOMS: atom_id res chain seq x y z
N MET A 1 12.72 14.23 15.95
CA MET A 1 12.44 14.10 17.41
C MET A 1 11.41 15.15 17.79
N ILE A 2 10.37 14.79 18.55
CA ILE A 2 9.27 15.72 18.86
C ILE A 2 9.78 16.81 19.80
N PRO A 3 9.70 18.10 19.43
CA PRO A 3 10.11 19.20 20.31
C PRO A 3 9.31 19.23 21.60
N GLU A 4 9.93 19.68 22.70
CA GLU A 4 9.31 19.76 24.03
C GLU A 4 7.97 20.52 24.01
N ALA A 5 7.91 21.61 23.25
CA ALA A 5 6.70 22.42 23.06
C ALA A 5 5.51 21.66 22.45
N HIS A 6 5.73 20.48 21.85
CA HIS A 6 4.70 19.67 21.21
C HIS A 6 4.49 18.30 21.88
N LEU A 7 5.24 17.97 22.94
CA LEU A 7 5.12 16.67 23.62
C LEU A 7 3.73 16.47 24.22
N ALA A 8 3.18 17.48 24.90
CA ALA A 8 1.86 17.39 25.51
C ALA A 8 0.76 17.07 24.49
N LEU A 9 0.82 17.67 23.29
CA LEU A 9 -0.12 17.38 22.20
C LEU A 9 0.04 15.93 21.71
N TRP A 10 1.29 15.49 21.52
CA TRP A 10 1.57 14.13 21.08
C TRP A 10 1.07 13.09 22.08
N GLU A 11 1.35 13.27 23.38
CA GLU A 11 0.88 12.35 24.43
C GLU A 11 -0.65 12.26 24.48
N GLN A 12 -1.35 13.39 24.35
CA GLN A 12 -2.81 13.40 24.29
C GLN A 12 -3.35 12.66 23.05
N LEU A 13 -2.74 12.88 21.87
CA LEU A 13 -3.12 12.18 20.65
C LEU A 13 -2.82 10.67 20.72
N ASP A 14 -1.68 10.31 21.29
CA ASP A 14 -1.25 8.91 21.45
C ASP A 14 -2.18 8.16 22.41
N ALA A 15 -2.61 8.82 23.50
CA ALA A 15 -3.58 8.31 24.45
C ALA A 15 -5.05 8.40 23.98
N PHE A 16 -5.33 9.07 22.85
CA PHE A 16 -6.70 9.23 22.37
C PHE A 16 -7.31 7.89 21.95
N GLU A 17 -8.33 7.45 22.67
CA GLU A 17 -9.03 6.20 22.38
C GLU A 17 -10.11 6.39 21.30
N LEU A 18 -9.94 5.66 20.19
CA LEU A 18 -10.91 5.56 19.10
C LEU A 18 -11.91 4.43 19.32
N ASP A 19 -11.51 3.39 20.04
CA ASP A 19 -12.36 2.25 20.36
C ASP A 19 -13.10 2.51 21.67
N GLU A 20 -14.42 2.47 21.64
CA GLU A 20 -15.24 2.60 22.85
C GLU A 20 -15.40 1.21 23.52
N PRO A 21 -15.12 1.08 24.83
CA PRO A 21 -14.92 -0.23 25.49
C PRO A 21 -16.18 -1.11 25.62
N GLU A 22 -17.35 -0.68 25.11
CA GLU A 22 -18.62 -1.40 25.25
C GLU A 22 -19.36 -1.61 23.92
N VAL A 23 -18.74 -1.23 22.80
CA VAL A 23 -19.38 -1.30 21.48
C VAL A 23 -19.01 -2.60 20.77
N ARG A 24 -20.03 -3.35 20.33
CA ARG A 24 -19.87 -4.65 19.62
C ARG A 24 -19.07 -4.55 18.32
N PHE A 25 -19.02 -3.38 17.71
CA PHE A 25 -18.23 -3.08 16.53
C PHE A 25 -17.39 -1.84 16.81
N ALA A 26 -16.19 -2.06 17.35
CA ALA A 26 -15.25 -0.99 17.64
C ALA A 26 -14.78 -0.30 16.35
N PHE A 27 -14.20 0.89 16.48
CA PHE A 27 -13.70 1.66 15.35
C PHE A 27 -12.66 0.85 14.56
N SER A 28 -11.73 0.20 15.25
CA SER A 28 -10.68 -0.64 14.66
C SER A 28 -11.24 -1.85 13.93
N ASP A 29 -12.25 -2.53 14.48
CA ASP A 29 -12.92 -3.65 13.83
C ASP A 29 -13.60 -3.23 12.52
N ARG A 30 -14.29 -2.08 12.55
CA ARG A 30 -14.95 -1.54 11.38
C ARG A 30 -13.94 -1.11 10.31
N LEU A 31 -12.86 -0.44 10.72
CA LEU A 31 -11.77 -0.04 9.83
C LEU A 31 -11.13 -1.25 9.15
N ALA A 32 -10.85 -2.30 9.92
CA ALA A 32 -10.30 -3.55 9.40
C ALA A 32 -11.23 -4.19 8.37
N ARG A 33 -12.52 -4.30 8.71
CA ARG A 33 -13.54 -4.93 7.85
C ARG A 33 -13.75 -4.19 6.55
N GLU A 34 -13.89 -2.86 6.59
CA GLU A 34 -14.16 -2.05 5.38
C GLU A 34 -13.00 -2.00 4.40
N ASN A 35 -11.77 -2.28 4.86
CA ASN A 35 -10.56 -2.23 4.04
C ASN A 35 -9.92 -3.60 3.79
N GLY A 36 -10.48 -4.69 4.34
CA GLY A 36 -9.90 -6.02 4.25
C GLY A 36 -8.54 -6.16 4.93
N TRP A 37 -8.29 -5.36 5.98
CA TRP A 37 -7.01 -5.33 6.68
C TRP A 37 -6.94 -6.34 7.83
N SER A 38 -5.74 -6.86 8.10
CA SER A 38 -5.48 -7.67 9.29
C SER A 38 -5.49 -6.79 10.55
N PRO A 39 -5.90 -7.32 11.73
CA PRO A 39 -5.90 -6.53 12.96
C PRO A 39 -4.55 -5.88 13.32
N PRO A 40 -3.39 -6.55 13.16
CA PRO A 40 -2.09 -5.91 13.38
C PRO A 40 -1.81 -4.75 12.42
N TYR A 41 -2.18 -4.89 11.15
CA TYR A 41 -2.02 -3.83 10.16
C TYR A 41 -2.90 -2.62 10.51
N THR A 42 -4.17 -2.86 10.84
CA THR A 42 -5.12 -1.82 11.24
C THR A 42 -4.62 -1.01 12.44
N ARG A 43 -4.07 -1.66 13.47
CA ARG A 43 -3.50 -0.95 14.63
C ARG A 43 -2.35 -0.02 14.24
N ARG A 44 -1.47 -0.44 13.32
CA ARG A 44 -0.41 0.45 12.81
C ARG A 44 -0.99 1.62 12.03
N VAL A 45 -2.00 1.40 11.18
CA VAL A 45 -2.67 2.51 10.46
C VAL A 45 -3.31 3.50 11.43
N ILE A 46 -3.91 3.04 12.52
CA ILE A 46 -4.44 3.91 13.58
C ILE A 46 -3.31 4.74 14.22
N GLN A 47 -2.16 4.13 14.48
CA GLN A 47 -1.00 4.87 14.99
C GLN A 47 -0.52 5.94 13.99
N GLU A 48 -0.44 5.59 12.72
CA GLU A 48 -0.09 6.53 11.65
C GLU A 48 -1.13 7.65 11.48
N TYR A 49 -2.41 7.36 11.74
CA TYR A 49 -3.46 8.37 11.76
C TYR A 49 -3.26 9.37 12.91
N LYS A 50 -2.90 8.91 14.11
CA LYS A 50 -2.54 9.81 15.23
C LYS A 50 -1.32 10.67 14.90
N ARG A 51 -0.30 10.11 14.25
CA ARG A 51 0.85 10.88 13.74
C ARG A 51 0.45 11.92 12.69
N PHE A 52 -0.45 11.57 11.79
CA PHE A 52 -0.98 12.51 10.81
C PHE A 52 -1.76 13.66 11.47
N LEU A 53 -2.60 13.38 12.47
CA LEU A 53 -3.29 14.42 13.24
C LEU A 53 -2.30 15.37 13.90
N PHE A 54 -1.23 14.84 14.50
CA PHE A 54 -0.16 15.65 15.07
C PHE A 54 0.46 16.58 14.01
N LEU A 55 0.86 16.03 12.85
CA LEU A 55 1.43 16.81 11.75
C LEU A 55 0.47 17.87 11.22
N ALA A 56 -0.83 17.59 11.18
CA ALA A 56 -1.84 18.55 10.74
C ALA A 56 -1.91 19.80 11.62
N VAL A 57 -1.50 19.71 12.89
CA VAL A 57 -1.43 20.86 13.81
C VAL A 57 -0.08 21.55 13.72
N VAL A 58 1.03 20.79 13.72
CA VAL A 58 2.36 21.37 13.99
C VAL A 58 3.19 21.67 12.74
N ALA A 59 2.86 21.10 11.58
CA ALA A 59 3.74 21.20 10.40
C ALA A 59 3.80 22.62 9.80
N GLY A 60 2.88 23.51 10.16
CA GLY A 60 2.84 24.90 9.66
C GLY A 60 2.51 25.01 8.16
N HIS A 61 2.03 23.93 7.55
CA HIS A 61 1.59 23.87 6.16
C HIS A 61 0.48 22.83 5.99
N PRO A 62 -0.33 22.91 4.92
CA PRO A 62 -1.30 21.86 4.60
C PRO A 62 -0.63 20.49 4.47
N VAL A 63 -1.20 19.47 5.08
CA VAL A 63 -0.70 18.09 5.00
C VAL A 63 -1.65 17.19 4.23
N THR A 64 -1.09 16.18 3.58
CA THR A 64 -1.83 15.16 2.82
C THR A 64 -1.58 13.79 3.43
N PRO A 65 -2.60 13.07 3.93
CA PRO A 65 -2.44 11.74 4.48
C PRO A 65 -2.11 10.70 3.40
N SER A 66 -1.53 9.56 3.76
CA SER A 66 -1.47 8.38 2.88
C SER A 66 -2.88 7.84 2.56
N VAL A 67 -2.99 6.91 1.61
CA VAL A 67 -4.31 6.34 1.25
C VAL A 67 -4.92 5.66 2.48
N GLU A 68 -4.11 4.87 3.18
CA GLU A 68 -4.46 4.09 4.35
C GLU A 68 -4.85 4.99 5.53
N VAL A 69 -4.05 6.02 5.81
CA VAL A 69 -4.35 7.00 6.87
C VAL A 69 -5.62 7.80 6.54
N ASN A 70 -5.84 8.12 5.28
CA ASN A 70 -7.06 8.80 4.83
C ASN A 70 -8.31 7.92 5.04
N GLN A 71 -8.22 6.59 4.92
CA GLN A 71 -9.34 5.69 5.25
C GLN A 71 -9.70 5.75 6.74
N ALA A 72 -8.70 5.78 7.62
CA ALA A 72 -8.94 5.95 9.06
C ALA A 72 -9.58 7.31 9.35
N TRP A 73 -9.10 8.38 8.72
CA TRP A 73 -9.66 9.72 8.88
C TRP A 73 -11.10 9.81 8.34
N HIS A 74 -11.38 9.27 7.16
CA HIS A 74 -12.72 9.18 6.58
C HIS A 74 -13.68 8.44 7.48
N LEU A 75 -13.26 7.31 8.04
CA LEU A 75 -14.09 6.58 8.99
C LEU A 75 -14.33 7.45 10.24
N HIS A 76 -13.31 8.10 10.80
CA HIS A 76 -13.46 8.90 12.02
C HIS A 76 -14.42 10.09 11.83
N LEU A 77 -14.47 10.70 10.65
CA LEU A 77 -15.45 11.74 10.31
C LEU A 77 -16.91 11.26 10.47
N THR A 78 -17.17 9.96 10.32
CA THR A 78 -18.51 9.39 10.54
C THR A 78 -18.87 9.22 12.02
N TYR A 79 -17.88 9.18 12.91
CA TYR A 79 -18.06 9.16 14.37
C TYR A 79 -18.10 10.60 14.89
N THR A 80 -19.15 11.33 14.50
CA THR A 80 -19.19 12.79 14.62
C THR A 80 -18.96 13.33 16.02
N ARG A 81 -19.43 12.65 17.08
CA ARG A 81 -19.16 13.06 18.47
C ARG A 81 -17.69 12.87 18.84
N SER A 82 -17.12 11.71 18.49
CA SER A 82 -15.69 11.45 18.71
C SER A 82 -14.82 12.44 17.95
N TYR A 83 -15.17 12.72 16.69
CA TYR A 83 -14.39 13.61 15.84
C TYR A 83 -14.56 15.09 16.20
N TRP A 84 -15.79 15.61 16.19
CA TRP A 84 -16.02 17.04 16.36
C TRP A 84 -15.95 17.49 17.81
N GLU A 85 -16.56 16.75 18.73
CA GLU A 85 -16.62 17.15 20.13
C GLU A 85 -15.31 16.80 20.86
N ARG A 86 -14.88 15.53 20.82
CA ARG A 86 -13.69 15.07 21.56
C ARG A 86 -12.39 15.45 20.87
N LEU A 87 -12.18 15.03 19.62
CA LEU A 87 -10.91 15.28 18.93
C LEU A 87 -10.75 16.77 18.60
N CYS A 88 -11.61 17.36 17.78
CA CYS A 88 -11.46 18.75 17.34
C CYS A 88 -11.73 19.75 18.47
N GLY A 89 -12.80 19.55 19.24
CA GLY A 89 -13.22 20.49 20.28
C GLY A 89 -12.35 20.46 21.54
N GLN A 90 -12.15 19.27 22.12
CA GLN A 90 -11.46 19.14 23.41
C GLN A 90 -9.94 18.99 23.27
N LEU A 91 -9.47 18.19 22.32
CA LEU A 91 -8.05 17.84 22.19
C LEU A 91 -7.30 18.82 21.29
N LEU A 92 -7.69 18.96 20.03
CA LEU A 92 -7.02 19.84 19.07
C LEU A 92 -7.32 21.31 19.33
N GLN A 93 -8.50 21.61 19.89
CA GLN A 93 -9.02 22.97 20.12
C GLN A 93 -9.12 23.84 18.86
N HIS A 94 -9.14 23.22 17.69
CA HIS A 94 -9.42 23.87 16.42
C HIS A 94 -10.12 22.88 15.48
N PRO A 95 -10.94 23.37 14.53
CA PRO A 95 -11.53 22.50 13.54
C PRO A 95 -10.44 21.94 12.62
N LEU A 96 -10.57 20.66 12.27
CA LEU A 96 -9.79 20.02 11.22
C LEU A 96 -10.76 19.58 10.13
N HIS A 97 -10.78 20.28 8.99
CA HIS A 97 -11.68 19.97 7.89
C HIS A 97 -11.03 19.03 6.88
N HIS A 98 -11.84 18.10 6.36
CA HIS A 98 -11.47 17.29 5.19
C HIS A 98 -12.06 17.94 3.95
N GLU A 99 -11.20 18.35 3.02
CA GLU A 99 -11.64 18.95 1.76
C GLU A 99 -11.48 17.97 0.58
N PRO A 100 -12.50 17.85 -0.29
CA PRO A 100 -12.38 17.05 -1.51
C PRO A 100 -11.43 17.73 -2.50
N THR A 101 -10.70 16.92 -3.29
CA THR A 101 -9.95 17.45 -4.44
C THR A 101 -10.89 18.06 -5.48
N ARG A 102 -10.46 19.17 -6.09
CA ARG A 102 -11.17 19.78 -7.24
C ARG A 102 -10.88 19.06 -8.57
N GLY A 103 -9.98 18.09 -8.59
CA GLY A 103 -9.55 17.35 -9.77
C GLY A 103 -8.66 18.15 -10.73
N GLY A 104 -8.10 17.45 -11.72
CA GLY A 104 -7.23 18.04 -12.74
C GLY A 104 -5.74 18.03 -12.38
N ASN A 105 -4.89 18.33 -13.38
CA ASN A 105 -3.44 18.22 -13.27
C ASN A 105 -2.84 19.17 -12.23
N ALA A 106 -3.38 20.40 -12.11
CA ALA A 106 -2.92 21.38 -11.13
C ALA A 106 -3.15 20.90 -9.68
N GLU A 107 -4.34 20.37 -9.40
CA GLU A 107 -4.65 19.77 -8.10
C GLU A 107 -3.76 18.56 -7.81
N GLN A 108 -3.51 17.73 -8.81
CA GLN A 108 -2.61 16.59 -8.66
C GLN A 108 -1.19 17.04 -8.31
N GLY A 109 -0.65 18.05 -9.00
CA GLY A 109 0.65 18.64 -8.68
C GLY A 109 0.71 19.19 -7.25
N LYS A 110 -0.34 19.91 -6.82
CA LYS A 110 -0.47 20.42 -5.44
C LYS A 110 -0.42 19.31 -4.40
N PHE A 111 -1.23 18.24 -4.56
CA PHE A 111 -1.25 17.14 -3.60
C PHE A 111 0.03 16.29 -3.62
N ASN A 112 0.72 16.21 -4.76
CA ASN A 112 2.04 15.57 -4.82
C ASN A 112 3.05 16.33 -3.96
N ASP A 113 3.11 17.66 -4.08
CA ASP A 113 3.98 18.52 -3.28
C ASP A 113 3.64 18.42 -1.78
N TRP A 114 2.37 18.60 -1.43
CA TRP A 114 1.93 18.55 -0.02
C TRP A 114 2.20 17.19 0.61
N TYR A 115 2.02 16.11 -0.14
CA TYR A 115 2.34 14.77 0.35
C TYR A 115 3.84 14.59 0.59
N ALA A 116 4.69 15.03 -0.34
CA ALA A 116 6.15 14.98 -0.15
C ALA A 116 6.57 15.77 1.10
N ARG A 117 6.04 16.99 1.27
CA ARG A 117 6.27 17.82 2.46
C ARG A 117 5.75 17.17 3.74
N THR A 118 4.62 16.46 3.68
CA THR A 118 4.08 15.71 4.83
C THR A 118 5.07 14.62 5.26
N LEU A 119 5.65 13.87 4.32
CA LEU A 119 6.67 12.85 4.63
C LEU A 119 7.94 13.49 5.21
N SER A 120 8.39 14.63 4.68
CA SER A 120 9.53 15.36 5.24
C SER A 120 9.25 15.85 6.67
N SER A 121 8.07 16.41 6.93
CA SER A 121 7.67 16.81 8.28
C SER A 121 7.56 15.60 9.22
N TYR A 122 7.05 14.46 8.74
CA TYR A 122 7.04 13.21 9.49
C TYR A 122 8.46 12.84 9.97
N GLU A 123 9.42 12.77 9.04
CA GLU A 123 10.81 12.41 9.35
C GLU A 123 11.43 13.39 10.36
N ASN A 124 11.21 14.69 10.17
CA ASN A 124 11.72 15.73 11.07
C ASN A 124 11.17 15.57 12.51
N PHE A 125 9.87 15.37 12.66
CA PHE A 125 9.24 15.27 13.98
C PHE A 125 9.49 13.90 14.63
N PHE A 126 9.41 12.79 13.90
CA PHE A 126 9.51 11.45 14.49
C PHE A 126 10.91 10.82 14.44
N ASP A 127 11.90 11.49 13.85
CA ASP A 127 13.29 11.02 13.72
C ASP A 127 13.43 9.66 13.03
N THR A 128 12.40 9.26 12.30
CA THR A 128 12.30 7.96 11.64
C THR A 128 11.50 8.12 10.35
N PRO A 129 11.88 7.40 9.28
CA PRO A 129 11.06 7.37 8.07
C PRO A 129 9.73 6.69 8.35
N PRO A 130 8.63 7.14 7.74
CA PRO A 130 7.35 6.50 7.89
C PRO A 130 7.35 5.09 7.27
N PRO A 131 6.55 4.14 7.80
CA PRO A 131 6.52 2.78 7.28
C PRO A 131 5.99 2.74 5.84
N THR A 132 6.79 2.22 4.91
CA THR A 132 6.54 2.31 3.45
C THR A 132 5.35 1.48 2.96
N ASP A 133 4.85 0.56 3.77
CA ASP A 133 3.65 -0.22 3.51
C ASP A 133 2.35 0.48 3.95
N ILE A 134 2.45 1.66 4.59
CA ILE A 134 1.34 2.57 4.92
C ILE A 134 1.56 3.93 4.24
N TRP A 135 2.81 4.39 4.14
CA TRP A 135 3.20 5.66 3.51
C TRP A 135 4.01 5.38 2.26
N LEU A 136 3.33 5.05 1.16
CA LEU A 136 4.00 4.82 -0.12
C LEU A 136 4.82 6.04 -0.53
N PRO A 137 6.03 5.87 -1.09
CA PRO A 137 6.80 6.95 -1.67
C PRO A 137 5.99 7.73 -2.73
N PRO A 138 6.17 9.05 -2.88
CA PRO A 138 5.37 9.87 -3.81
C PRO A 138 5.35 9.31 -5.25
N ALA A 139 6.51 8.85 -5.74
CA ALA A 139 6.65 8.25 -7.07
C ALA A 139 5.78 7.00 -7.27
N LEU A 140 5.52 6.22 -6.22
CA LEU A 140 4.69 5.02 -6.28
C LEU A 140 3.22 5.34 -6.02
N ARG A 141 2.92 6.21 -5.05
CA ARG A 141 1.56 6.60 -4.66
C ARG A 141 0.74 7.08 -5.85
N PHE A 142 1.30 8.01 -6.63
CA PHE A 142 0.57 8.64 -7.74
C PHE A 142 0.74 7.91 -9.08
N SER A 143 1.47 6.78 -9.07
CA SER A 143 1.57 5.90 -10.23
C SER A 143 0.31 5.06 -10.42
N PRO A 144 0.05 4.51 -11.62
CA PRO A 144 -1.06 3.55 -11.83
C PRO A 144 -1.02 2.33 -10.90
N LYS A 145 0.17 1.95 -10.39
CA LYS A 145 0.34 0.82 -9.47
C LYS A 145 -0.10 1.14 -8.04
N GLY A 146 -0.09 2.42 -7.64
CA GLY A 146 -0.53 2.88 -6.32
C GLY A 146 -2.03 3.17 -6.23
N ARG A 147 -2.77 3.08 -7.34
CA ARG A 147 -4.22 3.33 -7.35
C ARG A 147 -4.96 2.16 -6.71
N VAL A 148 -5.73 2.45 -5.68
CA VAL A 148 -6.64 1.52 -5.01
C VAL A 148 -8.07 1.80 -5.46
N ARG A 149 -8.86 0.74 -5.66
CA ARG A 149 -10.29 0.82 -5.94
C ARG A 149 -11.04 -0.14 -5.04
N GLN A 150 -12.21 0.26 -4.58
CA GLN A 150 -13.13 -0.66 -3.91
C GLN A 150 -13.79 -1.54 -4.97
N VAL A 151 -13.85 -2.85 -4.70
CA VAL A 151 -14.44 -3.86 -5.58
C VAL A 151 -15.36 -4.75 -4.77
N SER A 152 -16.46 -5.21 -5.38
CA SER A 152 -17.37 -6.16 -4.73
C SER A 152 -16.85 -7.58 -4.91
N GLU A 153 -16.67 -8.30 -3.80
CA GLU A 153 -16.27 -9.70 -3.79
C GLU A 153 -17.36 -10.66 -4.32
N GLN A 154 -18.61 -10.19 -4.41
CA GLN A 154 -19.71 -10.97 -5.00
C GLN A 154 -19.63 -11.02 -6.53
N THR A 155 -19.03 -10.00 -7.15
CA THR A 155 -18.96 -9.89 -8.62
C THR A 155 -17.55 -10.06 -9.16
N HIS A 156 -16.52 -9.87 -8.33
CA HIS A 156 -15.12 -9.93 -8.74
C HIS A 156 -14.32 -10.82 -7.79
N TRP A 157 -13.36 -11.54 -8.38
CA TRP A 157 -12.40 -12.35 -7.62
C TRP A 157 -11.20 -11.48 -7.26
N VAL A 158 -10.87 -11.39 -5.96
CA VAL A 158 -9.67 -10.68 -5.48
C VAL A 158 -8.56 -11.70 -5.30
N ILE A 159 -7.70 -11.82 -6.32
CA ILE A 159 -6.59 -12.77 -6.32
C ILE A 159 -5.28 -12.01 -6.13
N PRO A 160 -4.46 -12.35 -5.12
CA PRO A 160 -3.16 -11.71 -4.95
C PRO A 160 -2.31 -11.97 -6.19
N LYS A 161 -1.58 -10.94 -6.65
CA LYS A 161 -0.69 -11.08 -7.81
C LYS A 161 0.34 -12.16 -7.48
N PRO A 162 0.45 -13.23 -8.30
CA PRO A 162 1.38 -14.30 -8.01
C PRO A 162 2.81 -13.75 -8.00
N ALA A 163 3.54 -14.01 -6.92
CA ALA A 163 4.97 -13.66 -6.82
C ALA A 163 5.86 -14.57 -7.71
N TRP A 164 5.26 -15.59 -8.35
CA TRP A 164 5.95 -16.49 -9.25
C TRP A 164 6.04 -15.87 -10.65
N PRO A 165 7.22 -15.89 -11.31
CA PRO A 165 7.30 -15.43 -12.68
C PRO A 165 6.47 -16.37 -13.54
N TRP A 166 5.33 -15.89 -14.02
CA TRP A 166 4.37 -16.59 -14.90
C TRP A 166 5.03 -17.32 -16.07
N ARG A 167 6.22 -16.88 -16.51
CA ARG A 167 7.10 -17.60 -17.47
C ARG A 167 7.47 -19.02 -17.04
N ARG A 168 7.61 -19.29 -15.74
CA ARG A 168 7.84 -20.63 -15.19
C ARG A 168 6.57 -21.47 -15.14
N LEU A 169 5.38 -20.87 -15.16
CA LEU A 169 4.12 -21.60 -15.27
C LEU A 169 3.98 -22.23 -16.67
N LEU A 170 4.46 -21.54 -17.70
CA LEU A 170 4.59 -22.10 -19.06
C LEU A 170 5.50 -23.34 -19.10
N ILE A 171 6.53 -23.41 -18.25
CA ILE A 171 7.43 -24.58 -18.16
C ILE A 171 6.70 -25.83 -17.64
N ILE A 172 5.60 -25.67 -16.89
CA ILE A 172 4.83 -26.81 -16.34
C ILE A 172 3.59 -27.09 -17.19
N VAL A 173 2.86 -26.04 -17.58
CA VAL A 173 1.59 -26.18 -18.30
C VAL A 173 1.79 -26.67 -19.73
N LEU A 174 2.85 -26.23 -20.41
CA LEU A 174 3.10 -26.59 -21.81
C LEU A 174 3.48 -28.07 -21.98
N PRO A 175 4.41 -28.67 -21.21
CA PRO A 175 4.65 -30.12 -21.28
C PRO A 175 3.49 -30.95 -20.74
N LEU A 176 2.72 -30.47 -19.75
CA LEU A 176 1.52 -31.18 -19.29
C LEU A 176 0.42 -31.20 -20.37
N ALA A 177 0.21 -30.08 -21.07
CA ALA A 177 -0.72 -30.02 -22.19
C ALA A 177 -0.26 -30.92 -23.35
N LEU A 178 1.03 -30.94 -23.68
CA LEU A 178 1.59 -31.84 -24.68
C LEU A 178 1.47 -33.32 -24.27
N LEU A 179 1.66 -33.65 -22.98
CA LEU A 179 1.44 -34.99 -22.45
C LEU A 179 -0.03 -35.42 -22.59
N LEU A 180 -0.97 -34.53 -22.27
CA LEU A 180 -2.41 -34.80 -22.39
C LEU A 180 -2.82 -35.00 -23.86
N VAL A 181 -2.29 -34.18 -24.78
CA VAL A 181 -2.51 -34.38 -26.22
C VAL A 181 -1.92 -35.71 -26.68
N ALA A 182 -0.69 -36.02 -26.27
CA ALA A 182 -0.04 -37.29 -26.60
C ALA A 182 -0.81 -38.51 -26.06
N CYS A 183 -1.48 -38.41 -24.91
CA CYS A 183 -2.36 -39.47 -24.40
C CYS A 183 -3.65 -39.63 -25.20
N VAL A 184 -4.18 -38.57 -25.81
CA VAL A 184 -5.45 -38.60 -26.56
C VAL A 184 -5.24 -39.05 -28.02
N THR A 185 -4.10 -38.72 -28.63
CA THR A 185 -3.80 -39.07 -30.04
C THR A 185 -3.10 -40.43 -30.19
N TRP A 186 -3.39 -41.39 -29.30
CA TRP A 186 -2.82 -42.74 -29.34
C TRP A 186 -3.30 -43.49 -30.60
N GLU A 187 -2.47 -43.50 -31.64
CA GLU A 187 -2.47 -44.54 -32.68
C GLU A 187 -1.32 -45.53 -32.42
N GLU A 188 -1.54 -46.80 -32.77
CA GLU A 188 -0.59 -47.91 -32.60
C GLU A 188 0.62 -47.79 -33.54
N ASN A 189 1.42 -46.73 -33.36
CA ASN A 189 2.67 -46.51 -34.04
C ASN A 189 3.84 -46.64 -33.06
N SER A 190 4.93 -47.24 -33.51
CA SER A 190 6.13 -47.55 -32.70
C SER A 190 6.81 -46.32 -32.07
N TRP A 191 6.55 -45.12 -32.60
CA TRP A 191 7.14 -43.86 -32.11
C TRP A 191 6.31 -43.19 -31.02
N SER A 192 5.09 -43.66 -30.74
CA SER A 192 4.21 -43.08 -29.71
C SER A 192 4.79 -43.24 -28.30
N TRP A 193 5.47 -44.36 -28.03
CA TRP A 193 6.07 -44.63 -26.71
C TRP A 193 7.31 -43.78 -26.44
N THR A 194 8.14 -43.53 -27.45
CA THR A 194 9.34 -42.68 -27.30
C THR A 194 8.97 -41.22 -27.08
N ILE A 195 7.93 -40.72 -27.75
CA ILE A 195 7.41 -39.35 -27.54
C ILE A 195 6.80 -39.22 -26.14
N ALA A 196 5.98 -40.18 -25.71
CA ALA A 196 5.38 -40.16 -24.36
C ALA A 196 6.44 -40.25 -23.25
N ALA A 197 7.43 -41.13 -23.39
CA ALA A 197 8.50 -41.30 -22.41
C ALA A 197 9.42 -40.07 -22.32
N THR A 198 9.75 -39.44 -23.46
CA THR A 198 10.57 -38.21 -23.48
C THR A 198 9.83 -37.02 -22.90
N MET A 199 8.55 -36.84 -23.22
CA MET A 199 7.71 -35.77 -22.66
C MET A 199 7.50 -35.96 -21.16
N GLY A 200 7.18 -37.17 -20.71
CA GLY A 200 7.07 -37.51 -19.29
C GLY A 200 8.39 -37.30 -18.53
N GLY A 201 9.52 -37.70 -19.13
CA GLY A 201 10.85 -37.49 -18.57
C GLY A 201 11.21 -36.00 -18.42
N LEU A 202 10.93 -35.19 -19.43
CA LEU A 202 11.11 -33.73 -19.36
C LEU A 202 10.22 -33.12 -18.27
N PHE A 203 8.95 -33.54 -18.17
CA PHE A 203 8.04 -33.06 -17.13
C PHE A 203 8.57 -33.36 -15.72
N VAL A 204 9.00 -34.60 -15.46
CA VAL A 204 9.57 -35.00 -14.16
C VAL A 204 10.88 -34.24 -13.89
N PHE A 205 11.74 -34.05 -14.90
CA PHE A 205 12.97 -33.28 -14.77
C PHE A 205 12.71 -31.83 -14.38
N PHE A 206 11.77 -31.15 -15.04
CA PHE A 206 11.41 -29.77 -14.72
C PHE A 206 10.75 -29.65 -13.34
N LEU A 207 9.91 -30.63 -12.95
CA LEU A 207 9.32 -30.69 -11.61
C LEU A 207 10.41 -30.84 -10.53
N ALA A 208 11.35 -31.77 -10.74
CA ALA A 208 12.48 -31.99 -9.83
C ALA A 208 13.40 -30.76 -9.74
N TYR A 209 13.67 -30.10 -10.87
CA TYR A 209 14.44 -28.86 -10.91
C TYR A 209 13.80 -27.75 -10.07
N GLU A 210 12.49 -27.54 -10.18
CA GLU A 210 11.80 -26.51 -9.37
C GLU A 210 11.76 -26.84 -7.88
N ILE A 211 11.61 -28.12 -7.52
CA ILE A 211 11.72 -28.59 -6.13
C ILE A 211 13.14 -28.31 -5.61
N ALA A 212 14.18 -28.62 -6.40
CA ALA A 212 15.56 -28.37 -6.03
C ALA A 212 15.86 -26.87 -5.86
N VAL A 213 15.36 -26.00 -6.75
CA VAL A 213 15.51 -24.53 -6.64
C VAL A 213 14.80 -24.00 -5.39
N ARG A 214 13.61 -24.51 -5.06
CA ARG A 214 12.89 -24.14 -3.81
C ARG A 214 13.63 -24.60 -2.56
N TRP A 215 14.15 -25.81 -2.58
CA TRP A 215 14.98 -26.33 -1.49
C TRP A 215 16.23 -25.47 -1.31
N TRP A 216 16.96 -25.17 -2.39
CA TRP A 216 18.14 -24.30 -2.39
C TRP A 216 17.82 -22.90 -1.85
N ARG A 217 16.72 -22.28 -2.26
CA ARG A 217 16.34 -20.94 -1.75
C ARG A 217 16.01 -20.95 -0.26
N ARG A 218 15.34 -21.99 0.23
CA ARG A 218 15.02 -22.14 1.67
C ARG A 218 16.27 -22.37 2.52
N THR A 219 17.25 -23.11 2.00
CA THR A 219 18.51 -23.37 2.71
C THR A 219 19.46 -22.18 2.63
N SER A 220 19.52 -21.49 1.48
CA SER A 220 20.40 -20.34 1.27
C SER A 220 19.91 -19.05 1.94
N GLY A 221 18.61 -18.93 2.20
CA GLY A 221 18.01 -17.80 2.93
C GLY A 221 18.23 -17.85 4.44
N ARG A 222 18.80 -18.94 4.99
CA ARG A 222 18.99 -19.13 6.44
C ARG A 222 20.36 -18.66 6.96
N GLY A 223 21.24 -18.16 6.10
CA GLY A 223 22.65 -17.87 6.43
C GLY A 223 23.10 -16.42 6.33
N LYS A 224 22.19 -15.45 6.16
CA LYS A 224 22.57 -14.06 5.87
C LYS A 224 21.86 -13.01 6.72
N ASP A 225 21.81 -13.24 8.04
CA ASP A 225 21.49 -12.21 9.04
C ASP A 225 22.55 -12.23 10.15
N ARG A 226 23.81 -11.91 9.81
CA ARG A 226 24.82 -11.42 10.77
C ARG A 226 25.83 -10.52 10.02
N GLN A 227 26.00 -9.29 10.54
CA GLN A 227 26.95 -8.21 10.16
C GLN A 227 26.62 -7.50 8.83
N HIS A 228 26.60 -6.17 8.69
CA HIS A 228 27.33 -5.02 9.30
C HIS A 228 26.47 -3.77 8.93
N GLY A 229 26.25 -2.72 9.74
CA GLY A 229 27.25 -1.80 10.30
C GLY A 229 27.68 -0.74 9.26
N ASP A 230 27.23 0.50 9.50
CA ASP A 230 27.88 1.78 9.17
C ASP A 230 27.63 2.55 7.83
N THR A 231 26.95 3.70 8.02
CA THR A 231 27.34 5.09 7.65
C THR A 231 27.38 5.61 6.21
N GLY A 232 26.93 6.88 6.07
CA GLY A 232 27.21 7.84 4.98
C GLY A 232 25.98 8.11 4.09
N GLY A 233 25.42 9.31 3.95
CA GLY A 233 25.95 10.66 4.06
C GLY A 233 25.97 11.33 2.67
N CYS A 234 25.27 12.47 2.53
CA CYS A 234 25.22 13.46 1.43
C CYS A 234 24.64 13.01 0.07
N GLY A 235 23.98 13.83 -0.76
CA GLY A 235 23.68 15.26 -0.74
C GLY A 235 23.00 15.65 -2.08
N SER A 236 22.13 16.68 -2.02
CA SER A 236 21.82 17.70 -3.04
C SER A 236 21.74 17.34 -4.53
N SER A 237 20.61 17.64 -5.18
CA SER A 237 20.47 18.87 -6.00
C SER A 237 19.18 18.89 -6.82
N CYS A 238 18.57 20.07 -6.83
CA CYS A 238 17.53 20.55 -7.73
C CYS A 238 17.90 20.45 -9.21
N GLY A 239 16.87 20.31 -10.06
CA GLY A 239 16.99 20.36 -11.51
C GLY A 239 15.62 20.59 -12.14
N SER A 240 15.22 21.85 -12.25
CA SER A 240 14.11 22.28 -13.10
C SER A 240 14.43 21.99 -14.56
N SER A 241 13.46 21.47 -15.30
CA SER A 241 13.44 21.64 -16.76
C SER A 241 11.99 21.60 -17.25
N ASP A 242 11.60 22.74 -17.83
CA ASP A 242 10.44 22.90 -18.68
C ASP A 242 10.58 22.12 -19.99
N GLY A 243 9.46 21.68 -20.56
CA GLY A 243 9.38 21.09 -21.89
C GLY A 243 7.99 20.52 -22.17
N GLY A 244 7.14 21.30 -22.84
CA GLY A 244 5.75 20.94 -23.14
C GLY A 244 5.58 19.99 -24.33
N SER A 245 4.38 19.43 -24.47
CA SER A 245 3.55 19.39 -25.70
C SER A 245 2.28 18.53 -25.50
N ASP A 246 1.16 19.12 -25.92
CA ASP A 246 0.01 18.59 -26.66
C ASP A 246 -0.77 17.32 -26.23
N GLY A 247 -2.08 17.54 -26.08
CA GLY A 247 -3.10 16.84 -26.88
C GLY A 247 -3.66 15.52 -26.34
N GLY A 248 -4.89 15.55 -25.84
CA GLY A 248 -5.69 14.34 -25.67
C GLY A 248 -6.87 14.50 -24.71
N ASP A 249 -7.97 15.06 -25.21
CA ASP A 249 -9.27 15.04 -24.56
C ASP A 249 -9.73 13.59 -24.33
N GLY A 250 -9.70 13.17 -23.07
CA GLY A 250 -10.23 11.90 -22.59
C GLY A 250 -11.24 12.14 -21.50
N CYS A 251 -12.53 12.07 -21.85
CA CYS A 251 -13.67 12.28 -20.98
C CYS A 251 -13.59 11.44 -19.70
N SER A 252 -13.59 12.13 -18.56
CA SER A 252 -13.48 11.57 -17.22
C SER A 252 -14.85 11.14 -16.69
N SER A 253 -15.11 9.83 -16.68
CA SER A 253 -16.13 9.24 -15.82
C SER A 253 -15.54 9.05 -14.41
N CYS A 254 -15.58 10.12 -13.61
CA CYS A 254 -15.20 10.08 -12.20
C CYS A 254 -16.34 9.48 -11.37
N SER A 255 -16.37 8.16 -11.24
CA SER A 255 -17.22 7.47 -10.27
C SER A 255 -16.36 6.50 -9.47
N GLY A 256 -16.20 6.78 -8.18
CA GLY A 256 -15.80 5.78 -7.19
C GLY A 256 -14.35 5.82 -6.70
N CYS A 257 -14.21 6.36 -5.48
CA CYS A 257 -13.27 5.96 -4.42
C CYS A 257 -11.78 6.36 -4.57
N GLY A 258 -11.32 7.16 -3.61
CA GLY A 258 -9.90 7.54 -3.44
C GLY A 258 -9.61 9.03 -3.68
N GLY A 259 -10.50 9.93 -3.26
CA GLY A 259 -10.22 11.37 -3.30
C GLY A 259 -9.01 11.71 -2.43
N CYS A 260 -7.95 12.23 -3.04
CA CYS A 260 -6.88 12.90 -2.32
C CYS A 260 -7.52 14.14 -1.66
N GLY A 261 -7.69 14.11 -0.35
CA GLY A 261 -8.05 15.29 0.43
C GLY A 261 -6.86 15.72 1.26
N GLY A 262 -6.64 17.02 1.36
CA GLY A 262 -5.70 17.61 2.32
C GLY A 262 -6.50 18.31 3.42
N CYS A 263 -5.86 18.60 4.55
CA CYS A 263 -6.42 19.55 5.51
C CYS A 263 -5.92 20.95 5.19
N GLY A 264 -6.86 21.90 5.05
CA GLY A 264 -6.60 23.33 5.08
C GLY A 264 -6.92 23.87 6.46
N GLY A 265 -6.02 24.71 6.99
CA GLY A 265 -6.27 25.60 8.13
C GLY A 265 -6.29 27.03 7.63
#